data_AF-A0A0G1RUA0-F1
#
_entry.id   AF-A0A0G1RUA0-F1
#
_cell.length_a   1.000
_cell.length_b   1.000
_cell.length_c   1.000
_cell.angle_alpha   90.00
_cell.angle_beta   90.00
_cell.angle_gamma   90.00
#
_symmetry.space_group_name_H-M   'P 1'
#
loop_
_entity.id
_entity.type
_entity.pdbx_description
1 polymer ?
#
loop_
_entity_poly.entity_id
_entity_poly.type
_entity_poly.pdbx_seq_one_letter_code
_entity_poly.pdbx_strand_id
1 'polypeptide(L)'
;MASEPKSIGDFFSRNPQGYSFSGSGLAGNISNIFSNLIGIISLVAGVVFLIYFMLGAINWITAGGEAQKAQKARAMITSALIGLTVSVLAYPMAFVLAQLVGIPFAEPAEFINNLIF
;
A
#
# COMPACT_ATOMS: atom_id res chain seq x y z
N MET A 1 -12.22 30.32 47.62
CA MET A 1 -11.30 29.77 46.60
C MET A 1 -12.13 28.86 45.70
N ALA A 2 -12.62 29.40 44.58
CA ALA A 2 -13.48 28.66 43.67
C ALA A 2 -12.63 27.69 42.85
N SER A 3 -12.98 26.40 42.87
CA SER A 3 -12.40 25.40 41.97
C SER A 3 -12.90 25.68 40.55
N GLU A 4 -12.01 26.13 39.68
CA GLU A 4 -12.27 26.26 38.25
C GLU A 4 -12.78 24.91 37.71
N PRO A 5 -13.85 24.89 36.88
CA PRO A 5 -14.33 23.65 36.31
C PRO A 5 -13.24 23.13 35.36
N LYS A 6 -12.76 21.90 35.60
CA LYS A 6 -11.82 21.23 34.69
C LYS A 6 -12.40 21.27 33.29
N SER A 7 -11.71 21.98 32.40
CA SER A 7 -12.15 22.15 31.03
C SER A 7 -12.20 20.76 30.40
N ILE A 8 -13.24 20.52 29.61
CA ILE A 8 -13.41 19.25 28.89
C ILE A 8 -12.15 18.93 28.07
N GLY A 9 -11.41 19.95 27.61
CA GLY A 9 -10.12 19.81 26.91
C GLY A 9 -8.99 19.19 27.74
N ASP A 10 -8.99 19.35 29.06
CA ASP A 10 -7.94 18.82 29.94
C ASP A 10 -8.02 17.29 30.09
N PHE A 11 -9.18 16.69 29.79
CA PHE A 11 -9.38 15.24 29.79
C PHE A 11 -8.86 14.59 28.49
N PHE A 12 -8.88 15.31 27.37
CA PHE A 12 -8.37 14.82 26.09
C PHE A 12 -6.86 14.97 25.93
N SER A 13 -6.23 15.84 26.74
CA SER A 13 -4.79 16.10 26.68
C SER A 13 -3.95 15.22 27.63
N ARG A 14 -4.59 14.28 28.35
CA ARG A 14 -3.99 13.46 29.41
C ARG A 14 -3.70 12.00 29.04
N ASN A 15 -3.54 11.68 27.76
CA ASN A 15 -3.03 10.37 27.37
C ASN A 15 -1.50 10.42 27.17
N PRO A 16 -0.70 9.72 28.01
CA PRO A 16 0.76 9.69 27.92
C PRO A 16 1.29 8.73 26.82
N GLN A 17 0.39 8.19 25.99
CA GLN A 17 0.73 7.38 24.82
C GLN A 17 -0.01 8.03 23.64
N GLY A 18 0.71 8.90 22.93
CA GLY A 18 0.16 9.79 21.91
C GLY A 18 -0.36 9.02 20.69
N TYR A 19 -1.69 8.93 20.55
CA TYR A 19 -2.37 8.71 19.29
C TYR A 19 -3.67 9.52 19.30
N SER A 20 -3.59 10.79 18.91
CA SER A 20 -4.79 11.59 18.61
C SER A 20 -5.11 11.49 17.11
N PHE A 21 -5.54 10.31 16.65
CA PHE A 21 -6.32 10.19 15.42
C PHE A 21 -7.80 10.15 15.78
N SER A 22 -8.34 11.30 16.20
CA SER A 22 -9.79 11.49 16.20
C SER A 22 -10.25 11.75 14.76
N GLY A 23 -10.10 10.75 13.90
CA GLY A 23 -10.94 10.58 12.73
C GLY A 23 -12.24 9.92 13.16
N SER A 24 -13.03 10.59 14.01
CA SER A 24 -14.36 10.13 14.42
C SER A 24 -15.37 10.36 13.28
N GLY A 25 -15.20 9.64 12.18
CA GLY A 25 -16.08 9.69 11.02
C GLY A 25 -15.80 8.51 10.07
N LEU A 26 -16.78 8.19 9.22
CA LEU A 26 -16.72 7.13 8.20
C LEU A 26 -15.36 7.01 7.49
N ALA A 27 -14.66 8.14 7.29
CA ALA A 27 -13.36 8.22 6.62
C ALA A 27 -12.26 7.35 7.26
N GLY A 28 -12.16 7.26 8.59
CA GLY A 28 -11.13 6.46 9.26
C GLY A 28 -11.33 4.95 9.05
N ASN A 29 -12.57 4.48 9.14
CA ASN A 29 -12.93 3.08 8.90
C ASN A 29 -12.74 2.69 7.44
N ILE A 30 -13.09 3.59 6.52
CA ILE A 30 -12.86 3.41 5.07
C ILE A 30 -11.36 3.32 4.79
N SER A 31 -10.54 4.22 5.34
CA SER A 31 -9.08 4.17 5.16
C SER A 31 -8.49 2.82 5.58
N ASN A 32 -8.91 2.27 6.72
CA ASN A 32 -8.40 0.98 7.22
C ASN A 32 -8.79 -0.21 6.32
N ILE A 33 -10.02 -0.22 5.81
CA ILE A 33 -10.48 -1.26 4.87
C ILE A 33 -9.69 -1.19 3.56
N PHE A 34 -9.49 0.02 3.03
CA PHE A 34 -8.73 0.22 1.79
C PHE A 34 -7.26 -0.17 1.95
N SER A 35 -6.60 0.23 3.05
CA SER A 35 -5.20 -0.14 3.30
C SER A 35 -5.02 -1.66 3.39
N ASN A 36 -5.92 -2.37 4.08
CA ASN A 36 -5.84 -3.82 4.19
C ASN A 36 -6.11 -4.51 2.84
N LEU A 37 -7.07 -4.00 2.06
CA LEU A 37 -7.39 -4.51 0.74
C LEU A 37 -6.21 -4.35 -0.24
N ILE A 38 -5.55 -3.19 -0.25
CA ILE A 38 -4.38 -2.92 -1.10
C ILE A 38 -3.23 -3.86 -0.73
N GLY A 39 -3.02 -4.12 0.57
CA GLY A 39 -2.01 -5.07 1.04
C GLY A 39 -2.25 -6.49 0.52
N ILE A 40 -3.48 -7.00 0.65
CA ILE A 40 -3.87 -8.34 0.17
C ILE A 40 -3.73 -8.43 -1.36
N ILE A 41 -4.24 -7.44 -2.09
CA ILE A 41 -4.15 -7.41 -3.56
C ILE A 41 -2.70 -7.38 -4.02
N SER A 42 -1.84 -6.60 -3.37
CA SER A 42 -0.41 -6.51 -3.72
C SER A 42 0.31 -7.84 -3.53
N LEU A 43 0.00 -8.57 -2.46
CA LEU A 43 0.57 -9.90 -2.21
C LEU A 43 0.12 -10.91 -3.28
N VAL A 44 -1.18 -10.92 -3.61
CA VAL A 44 -1.72 -11.78 -4.68
C VAL A 44 -1.13 -11.41 -6.03
N ALA A 45 -1.00 -10.11 -6.34
CA ALA A 45 -0.43 -9.60 -7.57
C ALA A 45 1.03 -10.05 -7.75
N GLY A 46 1.84 -10.02 -6.69
CA GLY A 46 3.22 -10.50 -6.72
C GLY A 46 3.33 -11.99 -7.06
N VAL A 47 2.46 -12.83 -6.47
CA VAL A 47 2.43 -14.27 -6.77
C VAL A 47 1.98 -14.53 -8.21
N VAL A 48 0.91 -13.87 -8.65
CA VAL A 48 0.39 -13.99 -10.02
C VAL A 48 1.43 -13.50 -11.03
N PHE A 49 2.14 -12.42 -10.74
CA PHE A 49 3.23 -11.91 -11.57
C PHE A 49 4.29 -12.99 -11.82
N LEU A 50 4.77 -13.66 -10.77
CA LEU A 50 5.80 -14.70 -10.92
C LEU A 50 5.34 -15.85 -11.82
N ILE A 51 4.09 -16.28 -11.67
CA ILE A 51 3.51 -17.35 -12.50
C ILE A 51 3.43 -16.91 -13.96
N TYR A 52 2.85 -15.74 -14.22
CA TYR A 52 2.69 -15.23 -15.59
C TYR A 52 4.02 -14.90 -16.27
N PHE A 53 4.99 -14.38 -15.51
CA PHE A 53 6.32 -14.09 -15.99
C PHE A 53 7.05 -15.39 -16.39
N MET A 54 7.02 -16.42 -15.54
CA MET A 54 7.62 -17.72 -15.87
C MET A 54 6.96 -18.37 -17.09
N LEU A 55 5.62 -18.38 -17.16
CA LEU A 55 4.91 -18.93 -18.32
C LEU A 55 5.23 -18.18 -19.62
N GLY A 56 5.32 -16.85 -19.54
CA GLY A 56 5.73 -16.01 -20.67
C GLY A 56 7.16 -16.32 -21.11
N ALA A 57 8.09 -16.46 -20.16
CA ALA A 57 9.49 -16.79 -20.44
C ALA A 57 9.65 -18.17 -21.09
N ILE A 58 8.97 -19.19 -20.55
CA ILE A 58 8.98 -20.55 -21.12
C ILE A 58 8.41 -20.54 -22.53
N ASN A 59 7.28 -19.87 -22.75
CA ASN A 59 6.67 -19.73 -24.08
C ASN A 59 7.56 -18.98 -25.07
N TRP A 60 8.37 -18.02 -24.60
CA TRP A 60 9.29 -17.29 -25.44
C TRP A 60 10.49 -18.16 -25.88
N ILE A 61 11.05 -18.93 -24.96
CA ILE A 61 12.16 -19.87 -25.22
C ILE A 61 11.70 -21.01 -26.15
N THR A 62 10.49 -21.52 -25.94
CA THR A 62 9.92 -22.65 -26.71
C THR A 62 9.30 -22.23 -28.05
N ALA A 63 9.22 -20.93 -28.37
CA ALA A 63 8.62 -20.44 -29.61
C ALA A 63 9.37 -20.89 -30.87
N GLY A 64 10.63 -21.30 -30.76
CA GLY A 64 11.36 -21.99 -31.84
C GLY A 64 11.49 -21.25 -33.17
N GLY A 65 11.28 -19.92 -33.19
CA GLY A 65 11.30 -19.09 -34.41
C GLY A 65 9.93 -18.77 -35.00
N GLU A 66 8.83 -19.31 -34.44
CA GLU A 66 7.48 -18.97 -34.88
C GLU A 66 7.09 -17.57 -34.37
N ALA A 67 7.04 -16.60 -35.30
CA ALA A 67 6.86 -15.18 -34.97
C ALA A 67 5.60 -14.91 -34.12
N GLN A 68 4.48 -15.59 -34.40
CA GLN A 68 3.25 -15.43 -33.62
C GLN A 68 3.39 -15.86 -32.16
N LYS A 69 4.06 -16.99 -31.91
CA LYS A 69 4.29 -17.49 -30.54
C LYS A 69 5.23 -16.57 -29.77
N ALA A 70 6.30 -16.11 -30.42
CA ALA A 70 7.23 -15.15 -29.82
C ALA A 70 6.54 -13.82 -29.49
N GLN A 71 5.65 -13.32 -30.37
CA GLN A 71 4.86 -12.11 -30.14
C GLN A 71 3.95 -12.27 -28.92
N LYS A 72 3.21 -13.38 -28.82
CA LYS A 72 2.32 -13.67 -27.67
C LYS A 72 3.11 -13.80 -26.36
N ALA A 73 4.23 -14.50 -26.38
CA ALA A 73 5.07 -14.67 -25.20
C ALA A 73 5.63 -13.34 -24.71
N ARG A 74 6.11 -12.49 -25.62
CA ARG A 74 6.54 -11.12 -25.28
C ARG A 74 5.40 -10.31 -24.68
N ALA A 75 4.22 -10.33 -25.30
CA ALA A 75 3.04 -9.64 -24.79
C ALA A 75 2.73 -10.07 -23.35
N MET A 76 2.75 -11.38 -23.07
CA MET A 76 2.54 -11.94 -21.73
C MET A 76 3.57 -11.43 -20.71
N ILE A 77 4.86 -11.39 -21.07
CA ILE A 77 5.92 -10.87 -20.21
C ILE A 77 5.71 -9.38 -19.95
N THR A 78 5.42 -8.56 -20.97
CA THR A 78 5.14 -7.12 -20.77
C THR A 78 3.93 -6.89 -19.90
N SER A 79 2.84 -7.65 -20.08
CA SER A 79 1.65 -7.52 -19.23
C SER A 79 1.96 -7.87 -17.77
N ALA A 80 2.76 -8.92 -17.53
CA ALA A 80 3.23 -9.25 -16.19
C ALA A 80 4.05 -8.09 -15.59
N LEU A 81 5.03 -7.57 -16.34
CA LEU A 81 5.87 -6.44 -15.90
C LEU A 81 5.04 -5.20 -15.58
N ILE A 82 4.06 -4.86 -16.40
CA ILE A 82 3.15 -3.72 -16.13
C ILE A 82 2.40 -3.94 -14.82
N GLY A 83 1.88 -5.15 -14.57
CA GLY A 83 1.21 -5.48 -13.31
C GLY A 83 2.13 -5.31 -12.08
N LEU A 84 3.39 -5.73 -12.20
CA LEU A 84 4.39 -5.51 -11.16
C LEU A 84 4.69 -4.02 -10.97
N THR A 85 4.90 -3.27 -12.06
CA THR A 85 5.16 -1.83 -12.02
C THR A 85 4.03 -1.09 -11.32
N VAL A 86 2.77 -1.41 -11.66
CA VAL A 86 1.60 -0.82 -10.99
C VAL A 86 1.59 -1.16 -9.49
N SER A 87 1.92 -2.40 -9.13
CA SER A 87 1.98 -2.82 -7.72
C SER A 87 3.04 -2.05 -6.92
N VAL A 88 4.22 -1.80 -7.52
CA VAL A 88 5.28 -0.99 -6.91
C VAL A 88 4.88 0.48 -6.81
N LEU A 89 4.22 1.02 -7.83
CA LEU A 89 3.75 2.40 -7.85
C LEU A 89 2.55 2.65 -6.92
N ALA A 90 1.84 1.61 -6.49
CA ALA A 90 0.69 1.75 -5.59
C ALA A 90 1.04 2.45 -4.26
N TYR A 91 2.24 2.19 -3.73
CA TYR A 91 2.72 2.81 -2.47
C TYR A 91 2.88 4.34 -2.57
N PRO A 92 3.71 4.88 -3.49
CA PRO A 92 3.84 6.33 -3.64
C PRO A 92 2.52 6.98 -4.10
N MET A 93 1.70 6.27 -4.88
CA MET A 93 0.37 6.76 -5.26
C MET A 93 -0.53 6.95 -4.04
N ALA A 94 -0.54 6.01 -3.10
CA ALA A 94 -1.28 6.12 -1.85
C ALA A 94 -0.80 7.31 -0.99
N PHE A 95 0.52 7.58 -0.98
CA PHE A 95 1.09 8.74 -0.29
C PHE A 95 0.61 10.08 -0.89
N VAL A 96 0.58 10.20 -2.22
CA VAL A 96 0.06 11.41 -2.89
C VAL A 96 -1.43 11.59 -2.57
N LEU A 97 -2.21 10.51 -2.59
CA LEU A 97 -3.63 10.55 -2.21
C LEU A 97 -3.82 10.95 -0.75
N ALA A 98 -2.93 10.50 0.14
CA ALA A 98 -2.94 10.89 1.56
C ALA A 98 -2.75 12.39 1.78
N GLN A 99 -1.77 12.96 1.07
CA GLN A 99 -1.46 14.38 1.12
C GLN A 99 -2.64 15.22 0.60
N LEU A 100 -3.34 14.72 -0.42
CA LEU A 100 -4.53 15.37 -0.97
C LEU A 100 -5.74 15.29 -0.04
N VAL A 101 -5.91 14.19 0.69
CA VAL A 101 -6.99 13.96 1.67
C VAL A 101 -6.67 14.60 3.03
N GLY A 102 -5.45 15.14 3.22
CA GLY A 102 -5.05 15.83 4.45
C GLY A 102 -4.80 14.90 5.63
N ILE A 103 -4.56 13.61 5.39
CA ILE A 103 -4.16 12.64 6.41
C ILE A 103 -2.62 12.59 6.42
N PRO A 104 -1.95 13.11 7.47
CA PRO A 104 -0.50 13.04 7.56
C PRO A 104 -0.08 11.62 7.91
N PHE A 105 0.30 10.82 6.91
CA PHE A 105 1.13 9.64 7.11
C PHE A 105 2.60 10.09 7.24
N ALA A 106 2.92 10.67 8.39
CA ALA A 106 4.28 10.93 8.87
C ALA A 106 4.50 9.96 10.04
N GLU A 107 5.46 9.05 10.13
CA GLU A 107 6.69 8.78 9.41
C GLU A 107 6.95 7.26 9.45
N PRO A 108 7.13 6.57 8.31
CA PRO A 108 7.49 5.15 8.31
C PRO A 108 8.93 4.87 8.81
N ALA A 109 9.72 5.92 9.10
CA ALA A 109 11.12 5.81 9.52
C ALA A 109 11.28 5.32 10.97
N GLU A 110 10.36 5.67 11.88
CA GLU A 110 10.46 5.26 13.30
C GLU A 110 10.20 3.77 13.51
N PHE A 111 9.35 3.17 12.67
CA PHE A 111 9.04 1.75 12.74
C PHE A 111 10.26 0.87 12.48
N ILE A 112 11.16 1.30 11.59
CA ILE A 112 12.38 0.55 11.32
C ILE A 112 13.36 0.72 12.48
N ASN A 113 13.54 1.92 13.03
CA ASN A 113 14.49 2.18 14.12
C ASN A 113 14.12 1.48 15.45
N ASN A 114 12.87 1.06 15.62
CA ASN A 114 12.41 0.28 16.77
C ASN A 114 12.39 -1.25 16.52
N LEU A 115 12.78 -1.69 15.32
CA LEU A 115 12.91 -3.11 14.94
C LEU A 115 14.35 -3.55 14.68
N ILE A 116 15.26 -2.59 14.53
CA ILE A 116 16.69 -2.78 14.74
C ILE A 116 16.96 -2.39 16.20
N PHE A 117 17.18 -3.39 17.05
CA PHE A 117 17.53 -3.23 18.47
C PHE A 117 18.74 -2.30 18.65
#